data_AF-A0A0U9HXG2-F1
#
_entry.id   AF-A0A0U9HXG2-F1
#
_cell.length_a   1.000
_cell.length_b   1.000
_cell.length_c   1.000
_cell.angle_alpha   90.00
_cell.angle_beta   90.00
_cell.angle_gamma   90.00
#
_symmetry.space_group_name_H-M   'P 1'
#
loop_
_entity.id
_entity.type
_entity.pdbx_description
1 polymer ?
#
loop_
_entity_poly.entity_id
_entity_poly.type
_entity_poly.pdbx_seq_one_letter_code
_entity_poly.pdbx_strand_id
1 'polypeptide(L)'
;MEEPFEIILPDGTVYKPKKESVVQGYDSDGKPKRMKFSPRTECERCGECCRRDTPVILKDDMELLRRGVISEKDIYTIREDEKIRSFIDGDTYYSSMELIKIRPIFGSSTCLFYDPEVGCTIYEMRPTVCREFECWSQNITITGLEARRLTRYDLFGSIDIIKEAIDKHEEKCSLNKFNDFVEEFASGKEENFEKIVEMIVYDNALREWIKEKLEIEDSVLPLLFGRSLMEIAPLYGILIEKEGENFIIKAMKEADR
;
A
#
# COMPACT_ATOMS: atom_id res chain seq x y z
N MET A 1 47.98 -3.43 28.85
CA MET A 1 47.54 -2.01 28.84
C MET A 1 47.63 -1.57 27.39
N GLU A 2 46.54 -1.69 26.65
CA GLU A 2 46.47 -1.21 25.27
C GLU A 2 46.22 0.30 25.31
N GLU A 3 46.98 1.07 24.54
CA GLU A 3 46.78 2.52 24.45
C GLU A 3 45.37 2.81 23.89
N PRO A 4 44.63 3.79 24.46
CA PRO A 4 43.31 4.14 23.97
C PRO A 4 43.42 4.63 22.52
N PHE A 5 42.61 4.05 21.64
CA PHE A 5 42.60 4.41 20.22
C PHE A 5 42.10 5.85 20.02
N GLU A 6 42.72 6.56 19.08
CA GLU A 6 42.33 7.92 18.68
C GLU A 6 41.46 7.87 17.42
N ILE A 7 40.34 8.59 17.41
CA ILE A 7 39.51 8.76 16.22
C ILE A 7 39.77 10.17 15.66
N ILE A 8 40.24 10.26 14.42
CA ILE A 8 40.35 11.53 13.69
C ILE A 8 39.04 11.74 12.92
N LEU A 9 38.30 12.80 13.28
CA LEU A 9 37.06 13.17 12.62
C LEU A 9 37.34 13.86 11.26
N PRO A 10 36.36 13.91 10.34
CA PRO A 10 36.55 14.51 9.01
C PRO A 10 36.98 15.99 9.03
N ASP A 11 36.69 16.70 10.12
CA ASP A 11 37.09 18.09 10.35
C ASP A 11 38.51 18.23 10.95
N GLY A 12 39.22 17.12 11.15
CA GLY A 12 40.55 17.05 11.73
C GLY A 12 40.58 16.98 13.27
N THR A 13 39.42 17.01 13.93
CA THR A 13 39.35 16.93 15.40
C THR A 13 39.69 15.52 15.88
N VAL A 14 40.51 15.41 16.92
CA VAL A 14 40.87 14.12 17.54
C VAL A 14 39.95 13.83 18.72
N TYR A 15 39.11 12.81 18.58
CA TYR A 15 38.30 12.29 19.67
C TYR A 15 39.06 11.20 20.42
N LYS A 16 39.20 11.39 21.74
CA LYS A 16 39.75 10.40 22.68
C LYS A 16 38.63 9.91 23.59
N PRO A 17 38.27 8.61 23.54
CA PRO A 17 37.23 8.08 24.42
C PRO A 17 37.65 8.21 25.89
N LYS A 18 36.77 8.75 26.73
CA LYS A 18 37.03 9.02 28.17
C LYS A 18 37.05 7.77 29.06
N LYS A 19 36.64 6.61 28.54
CA LYS A 19 36.63 5.32 29.25
C LYS A 19 37.40 4.29 28.45
N GLU A 20 38.13 3.42 29.15
CA GLU A 20 38.66 2.19 28.56
C GLU A 20 37.50 1.43 27.92
N SER A 21 37.56 1.28 26.61
CA SER A 21 36.53 0.65 25.80
C SER A 21 37.12 -0.65 25.29
N VAL A 22 36.50 -1.79 25.59
CA VAL A 22 36.91 -3.07 25.01
C VAL A 22 36.52 -3.05 23.54
N VAL A 23 37.50 -2.92 22.65
CA VAL A 23 37.27 -2.92 21.20
C VAL A 23 36.94 -4.34 20.76
N GLN A 24 35.68 -4.59 20.40
CA GLN A 24 35.27 -5.84 19.77
C GLN A 24 35.36 -5.70 18.24
N GLY A 25 35.72 -6.78 17.54
CA GLY A 25 35.78 -6.79 16.08
C GLY A 25 37.15 -7.09 15.50
N TYR A 26 37.99 -7.88 16.16
CA TYR A 26 39.17 -8.50 15.55
C TYR A 26 38.83 -9.93 15.08
N ASP A 27 39.45 -10.39 13.99
CA ASP A 27 39.36 -11.77 13.55
C ASP A 27 40.26 -12.69 14.40
N SER A 28 40.27 -14.00 14.09
CA SER A 28 41.06 -15.00 14.82
C SER A 28 42.58 -14.76 14.74
N ASP A 29 43.04 -13.92 13.80
CA ASP A 29 44.45 -13.58 13.60
C ASP A 29 44.79 -12.21 14.22
N GLY A 30 43.88 -11.61 15.00
CA GLY A 30 44.09 -10.33 15.66
C GLY A 30 44.08 -9.13 14.69
N LYS A 31 43.53 -9.27 13.49
CA LYS A 31 43.34 -8.15 12.55
C LYS A 31 41.96 -7.55 12.70
N PRO A 32 41.78 -6.22 12.54
CA PRO A 32 40.45 -5.62 12.54
C PRO A 32 39.57 -6.31 11.49
N LYS A 33 38.40 -6.80 11.89
CA LYS A 33 37.36 -7.31 11.00
C LYS A 33 36.98 -6.17 10.07
N ARG A 34 37.41 -6.29 8.82
CA ARG A 34 37.00 -5.38 7.76
C ARG A 34 35.65 -5.87 7.24
N MET A 35 34.59 -5.12 7.54
CA MET A 35 33.35 -5.26 6.78
C MET A 35 33.54 -4.56 5.44
N LYS A 36 33.49 -5.32 4.36
CA LYS A 36 33.41 -4.77 3.01
C LYS A 36 31.99 -4.26 2.81
N PHE A 37 31.79 -2.95 2.96
CA PHE A 37 30.55 -2.31 2.56
C PHE A 37 30.63 -2.03 1.05
N SER A 38 29.97 -2.86 0.25
CA SER A 38 29.70 -2.52 -1.15
C SER A 38 28.37 -1.78 -1.19
N PRO A 39 28.36 -0.45 -1.38
CA PRO A 39 27.10 0.27 -1.49
C PRO A 39 26.36 -0.22 -2.74
N ARG A 40 25.18 -0.81 -2.54
CA ARG A 40 24.25 -1.05 -3.64
C ARG A 40 23.84 0.30 -4.21
N THR A 41 23.82 0.42 -5.53
CA THR A 41 23.45 1.64 -6.25
C THR A 41 22.26 1.42 -7.20
N GLU A 42 21.86 0.16 -7.38
CA GLU A 42 20.76 -0.24 -8.23
C GLU A 42 20.07 -1.51 -7.69
N CYS A 43 18.90 -1.80 -8.24
CA CYS A 43 18.13 -2.97 -7.83
C CYS A 43 18.75 -4.26 -8.38
N GLU A 44 19.35 -5.06 -7.49
CA GLU A 44 19.91 -6.39 -7.82
C GLU A 44 18.83 -7.50 -7.88
N ARG A 45 17.55 -7.15 -7.97
CA ARG A 45 16.40 -8.09 -8.00
C ARG A 45 16.32 -9.02 -6.78
N CYS A 46 16.75 -8.56 -5.60
CA CYS A 46 16.74 -9.37 -4.37
C CYS A 46 15.34 -9.77 -3.85
N GLY A 47 14.28 -9.12 -4.35
CA GLY A 47 12.89 -9.40 -3.98
C GLY A 47 12.42 -8.76 -2.67
N GLU A 48 13.28 -8.06 -1.94
CA GLU A 48 12.95 -7.49 -0.61
C GLU A 48 11.77 -6.52 -0.67
N CYS A 49 11.82 -5.49 -1.52
CA CYS A 49 10.71 -4.56 -1.69
C CYS A 49 9.50 -5.22 -2.34
N CYS A 50 9.73 -6.12 -3.31
CA CYS A 50 8.66 -6.78 -4.05
C CYS A 50 7.80 -7.70 -3.18
N ARG A 51 8.36 -8.28 -2.11
CA ARG A 51 7.61 -9.10 -1.15
C ARG A 51 6.89 -8.27 -0.09
N ARG A 52 7.41 -7.09 0.24
CA ARG A 52 6.93 -6.25 1.34
C ARG A 52 5.77 -5.33 0.96
N ASP A 53 5.78 -4.77 -0.24
CA ASP A 53 4.68 -3.91 -0.70
C ASP A 53 4.65 -3.82 -2.24
N THR A 54 3.55 -3.30 -2.76
CA THR A 54 3.37 -3.04 -4.18
C THR A 54 3.57 -1.56 -4.51
N PRO A 55 4.07 -1.21 -5.71
CA PRO A 55 4.28 0.18 -6.09
C PRO A 55 2.96 0.91 -6.36
N VAL A 56 2.94 2.19 -6.02
CA VAL A 56 1.98 3.16 -6.57
C VAL A 56 2.32 3.41 -8.04
N ILE A 57 1.29 3.54 -8.87
CA ILE A 57 1.39 3.91 -10.28
C ILE A 57 1.36 5.44 -10.40
N LEU A 58 2.34 5.99 -11.10
CA LEU A 58 2.43 7.44 -11.37
C LEU A 58 1.91 7.76 -12.78
N LYS A 59 1.63 9.05 -13.03
CA LYS A 59 1.25 9.54 -14.37
C LYS A 59 2.31 9.21 -15.43
N ASP A 60 3.58 9.19 -15.03
CA ASP A 60 4.70 8.81 -15.90
C ASP A 60 4.62 7.33 -16.35
N ASP A 61 3.89 6.49 -15.61
CA ASP A 61 3.70 5.08 -15.92
C ASP A 61 2.53 4.80 -16.89
N MET A 62 1.85 5.85 -17.42
CA MET A 62 0.75 5.69 -18.37
C MET A 62 1.12 4.86 -19.61
N GLU A 63 2.40 4.89 -20.01
CA GLU A 63 2.87 4.09 -21.14
C GLU A 63 2.90 2.58 -20.82
N LEU A 64 3.04 2.18 -19.55
CA LEU A 64 2.96 0.77 -19.14
C LEU A 64 1.56 0.21 -19.38
N LEU A 65 0.54 1.03 -19.14
CA LEU A 65 -0.87 0.70 -19.39
C LEU A 65 -1.16 0.66 -20.90
N ARG A 66 -0.74 1.68 -21.64
CA ARG A 66 -0.97 1.75 -23.11
C ARG A 66 -0.34 0.58 -23.87
N ARG A 67 0.82 0.09 -23.41
CA ARG A 67 1.52 -1.04 -24.01
C ARG A 67 1.04 -2.41 -23.50
N GLY A 68 0.11 -2.44 -22.54
CA GLY A 68 -0.37 -3.67 -21.92
C GLY A 68 0.68 -4.42 -21.10
N VAL A 69 1.73 -3.72 -20.61
CA VAL A 69 2.67 -4.30 -19.64
C VAL A 69 1.97 -4.50 -18.30
N ILE A 70 1.16 -3.51 -17.93
CA ILE A 70 0.24 -3.55 -16.79
C ILE A 70 -1.15 -3.39 -17.39
N SER A 71 -2.09 -4.25 -17.01
CA SER A 71 -3.50 -4.13 -17.39
C SER A 71 -4.32 -3.52 -16.25
N GLU A 72 -5.54 -3.11 -16.56
CA GLU A 72 -6.54 -2.67 -15.59
C GLU A 72 -6.86 -3.72 -14.52
N LYS A 73 -6.60 -5.01 -14.79
CA LYS A 73 -6.81 -6.13 -13.87
C LYS A 73 -5.67 -6.29 -12.88
N ASP A 74 -4.49 -5.73 -13.19
CA ASP A 74 -3.28 -5.83 -12.38
C ASP A 74 -3.17 -4.71 -11.34
N ILE A 75 -4.07 -3.72 -11.40
CA ILE A 75 -4.08 -2.54 -10.53
C ILE A 75 -5.39 -2.39 -9.78
N TYR A 76 -5.37 -1.63 -8.70
CA TYR A 76 -6.55 -1.30 -7.91
C TYR A 76 -6.40 0.09 -7.29
N THR A 77 -7.52 0.66 -6.88
CA THR A 77 -7.57 1.95 -6.22
C THR A 77 -7.62 1.77 -4.71
N ILE A 78 -6.70 2.45 -4.03
CA ILE A 78 -6.84 2.84 -2.64
C ILE A 78 -7.48 4.22 -2.63
N ARG A 79 -8.63 4.34 -1.99
CA ARG A 79 -9.40 5.58 -1.94
C ARG A 79 -8.84 6.53 -0.90
N GLU A 80 -9.18 7.81 -1.02
CA GLU A 80 -8.96 8.77 0.05
C GLU A 80 -9.72 8.34 1.31
N ASP A 81 -9.13 8.58 2.48
CA ASP A 81 -9.59 8.11 3.80
C ASP A 81 -9.68 6.58 3.93
N GLU A 82 -9.13 5.81 2.99
CA GLU A 82 -9.10 4.35 3.11
C GLU A 82 -8.16 3.93 4.22
N LYS A 83 -8.68 3.08 5.10
CA LYS A 83 -7.91 2.48 6.17
C LYS A 83 -7.07 1.32 5.60
N ILE A 84 -5.76 1.38 5.78
CA ILE A 84 -4.79 0.45 5.20
C ILE A 84 -3.96 -0.14 6.33
N ARG A 85 -3.84 -1.47 6.35
CA ARG A 85 -2.88 -2.14 7.23
C ARG A 85 -1.53 -2.20 6.54
N SER A 86 -0.52 -1.65 7.20
CA SER A 86 0.87 -1.72 6.74
C SER A 86 1.44 -3.10 7.03
N PHE A 87 2.05 -3.71 6.01
CA PHE A 87 2.78 -4.98 6.16
C PHE A 87 4.22 -4.78 6.68
N ILE A 88 4.63 -3.52 6.90
CA ILE A 88 5.98 -3.18 7.36
C ILE A 88 6.05 -3.19 8.89
N ASP A 89 5.10 -2.53 9.53
CA ASP A 89 5.02 -2.36 11.00
C ASP A 89 3.79 -3.06 11.60
N GLY A 90 2.81 -3.48 10.78
CA GLY A 90 1.58 -4.12 11.24
C GLY A 90 0.48 -3.14 11.65
N ASP A 91 0.81 -1.85 11.69
CA ASP A 91 -0.08 -0.76 12.10
C ASP A 91 -1.09 -0.41 11.01
N THR A 92 -2.08 0.41 11.38
CA THR A 92 -3.14 0.82 10.48
C THR A 92 -3.12 2.34 10.28
N TYR A 93 -3.17 2.76 9.02
CA TYR A 93 -3.08 4.16 8.60
C TYR A 93 -4.27 4.53 7.71
N TYR A 94 -4.55 5.82 7.59
CA TYR A 94 -5.50 6.35 6.62
C TYR A 94 -4.77 6.91 5.40
N SER A 95 -5.20 6.53 4.19
CA SER A 95 -4.72 7.14 2.95
C SER A 95 -5.14 8.59 2.90
N SER A 96 -4.22 9.54 2.93
CA SER A 96 -4.56 10.97 2.80
C SER A 96 -4.95 11.39 1.38
N MET A 97 -4.88 10.48 0.41
CA MET A 97 -5.20 10.72 -0.99
C MET A 97 -5.54 9.41 -1.69
N GLU A 98 -6.22 9.50 -2.83
CA GLU A 98 -6.35 8.38 -3.77
C GLU A 98 -4.98 7.93 -4.31
N LEU A 99 -4.74 6.62 -4.33
CA LEU A 99 -3.57 5.98 -4.93
C LEU A 99 -4.00 4.80 -5.79
N ILE A 100 -3.49 4.70 -7.02
CA ILE A 100 -3.59 3.48 -7.81
C ILE A 100 -2.33 2.65 -7.54
N LYS A 101 -2.47 1.39 -7.12
CA LYS A 101 -1.35 0.48 -6.85
C LYS A 101 -1.44 -0.79 -7.69
N ILE A 102 -0.30 -1.42 -7.95
CA ILE A 102 -0.27 -2.82 -8.42
C ILE A 102 -0.91 -3.70 -7.33
N ARG A 103 -1.75 -4.65 -7.75
CA ARG A 103 -2.35 -5.62 -6.84
C ARG A 103 -1.28 -6.53 -6.25
N PRO A 104 -1.37 -6.89 -4.96
CA PRO A 104 -0.56 -7.97 -4.46
C PRO A 104 -1.12 -9.32 -4.92
N ILE A 105 -0.28 -10.35 -4.87
CA ILE A 105 -0.71 -11.75 -4.91
C ILE A 105 -1.69 -11.96 -3.76
N PHE A 106 -2.83 -12.58 -4.07
CA PHE A 106 -3.93 -12.77 -3.13
C PHE A 106 -3.45 -13.35 -1.79
N GLY A 107 -3.88 -12.73 -0.69
CA GLY A 107 -3.51 -13.14 0.67
C GLY A 107 -2.09 -12.77 1.10
N SER A 108 -1.40 -11.91 0.36
CA SER A 108 -0.03 -11.46 0.69
C SER A 108 0.16 -9.96 0.42
N SER A 109 1.34 -9.46 0.76
CA SER A 109 1.86 -8.15 0.34
C SER A 109 2.75 -8.21 -0.91
N THR A 110 2.94 -9.41 -1.48
CA THR A 110 3.90 -9.63 -2.56
C THR A 110 3.33 -9.08 -3.87
N CYS A 111 4.10 -8.28 -4.58
CA CYS A 111 3.76 -7.75 -5.91
C CYS A 111 3.41 -8.88 -6.89
N LEU A 112 2.33 -8.71 -7.65
CA LEU A 112 1.85 -9.67 -8.65
C LEU A 112 2.91 -10.04 -9.70
N PHE A 113 3.84 -9.13 -9.99
CA PHE A 113 4.93 -9.35 -10.97
C PHE A 113 6.22 -9.89 -10.34
N TYR A 114 6.19 -10.33 -9.08
CA TYR A 114 7.35 -10.97 -8.45
C TYR A 114 7.30 -12.49 -8.62
N ASP A 115 8.36 -13.04 -9.19
CA ASP A 115 8.61 -14.47 -9.26
C ASP A 115 9.81 -14.83 -8.35
N PRO A 116 9.74 -15.87 -7.51
CA PRO A 116 10.83 -16.26 -6.62
C PRO A 116 12.12 -16.69 -7.32
N GLU A 117 12.04 -17.24 -8.53
CA GLU A 117 13.18 -17.78 -9.28
C GLU A 117 13.80 -16.71 -10.19
N VAL A 118 12.98 -15.83 -10.78
CA VAL A 118 13.40 -14.83 -11.78
C VAL A 118 13.50 -13.42 -11.20
N GLY A 119 12.79 -13.12 -10.11
CA GLY A 119 12.62 -11.78 -9.55
C GLY A 119 11.46 -11.03 -10.21
N CYS A 120 11.62 -9.73 -10.44
CA CYS A 120 10.57 -8.93 -11.10
C CYS A 120 10.44 -9.31 -12.58
N THR A 121 9.29 -9.85 -12.97
CA THR A 121 9.03 -10.34 -14.35
C THR A 121 8.90 -9.21 -15.36
N ILE A 122 8.57 -7.99 -14.90
CA ILE A 122 8.53 -6.77 -15.71
C ILE A 122 9.72 -5.85 -15.46
N TYR A 123 10.87 -6.35 -14.98
CA TYR A 123 11.96 -5.50 -14.47
C TYR A 123 12.37 -4.33 -15.38
N GLU A 124 12.55 -4.56 -16.69
CA GLU A 124 12.92 -3.50 -17.64
C GLU A 124 11.82 -2.43 -17.80
N MET A 125 10.56 -2.87 -17.65
CA MET A 125 9.34 -2.06 -17.76
C MET A 125 8.68 -1.83 -16.39
N ARG A 126 9.45 -1.85 -15.30
CA ARG A 126 8.91 -1.66 -13.95
C ARG A 126 8.38 -0.24 -13.72
N PRO A 127 7.41 -0.03 -12.81
CA PRO A 127 6.90 1.29 -12.49
C PRO A 127 7.97 2.26 -12.02
N THR A 128 7.73 3.56 -12.22
CA THR A 128 8.63 4.65 -11.85
C THR A 128 9.01 4.59 -10.36
N VAL A 129 8.03 4.34 -9.49
CA VAL A 129 8.27 4.13 -8.05
C VAL A 129 9.27 2.99 -7.78
N CYS A 130 9.22 1.89 -8.53
CA CYS A 130 10.20 0.80 -8.38
C CYS A 130 11.61 1.16 -8.87
N ARG A 131 11.76 2.16 -9.74
CA ARG A 131 13.06 2.66 -10.20
C ARG A 131 13.66 3.64 -9.20
N GLU A 132 12.81 4.42 -8.52
CA GLU A 132 13.20 5.44 -7.54
C GLU A 132 13.42 4.87 -6.13
N PHE A 133 12.78 3.75 -5.79
CA PHE A 133 12.86 3.17 -4.45
C PHE A 133 14.13 2.35 -4.24
N GLU A 134 14.95 2.78 -3.27
CA GLU A 134 16.20 2.13 -2.88
C GLU A 134 16.00 1.25 -1.63
N CYS A 135 15.59 -0.01 -1.79
CA CYS A 135 15.31 -0.89 -0.64
C CYS A 135 16.55 -1.24 0.22
N TRP A 136 17.74 -0.88 -0.25
CA TRP A 136 19.03 -1.04 0.43
C TRP A 136 19.49 0.24 1.14
N SER A 137 18.71 1.32 1.04
CA SER A 137 19.01 2.64 1.59
C SER A 137 17.97 3.03 2.62
N GLN A 138 18.37 3.82 3.62
CA GLN A 138 17.41 4.48 4.53
C GLN A 138 16.85 5.77 3.93
N ASN A 139 17.30 6.18 2.74
CA ASN A 139 16.80 7.36 2.06
C ASN A 139 15.49 7.04 1.34
N ILE A 140 14.42 7.72 1.74
CA ILE A 140 13.15 7.72 1.01
C ILE A 140 13.27 8.77 -0.10
N THR A 141 13.49 8.33 -1.34
CA THR A 141 13.67 9.24 -2.49
C THR A 141 12.34 9.62 -3.15
N ILE A 142 11.25 8.92 -2.83
CA ILE A 142 9.93 9.18 -3.43
C ILE A 142 9.37 10.48 -2.86
N THR A 143 9.40 11.54 -3.66
CA THR A 143 8.91 12.87 -3.29
C THR A 143 7.87 13.36 -4.30
N GLY A 144 7.00 14.27 -3.86
CA GLY A 144 5.97 14.88 -4.72
C GLY A 144 4.88 13.91 -5.18
N LEU A 145 4.62 12.85 -4.41
CA LEU A 145 3.65 11.80 -4.77
C LEU A 145 2.27 12.38 -5.11
N GLU A 146 1.80 13.37 -4.35
CA GLU A 146 0.52 14.03 -4.59
C GLU A 146 0.37 14.55 -6.02
N ALA A 147 1.37 15.26 -6.57
CA ALA A 147 1.31 15.79 -7.92
C ALA A 147 1.47 14.71 -9.01
N ARG A 148 2.23 13.65 -8.70
CA ARG A 148 2.70 12.63 -9.66
C ARG A 148 1.80 11.40 -9.74
N ARG A 149 1.01 11.11 -8.70
CA ARG A 149 0.16 9.91 -8.64
C ARG A 149 -0.81 9.86 -9.81
N LEU A 150 -1.02 8.68 -10.35
CA LEU A 150 -2.09 8.43 -11.30
C LEU A 150 -3.42 8.31 -10.53
N THR A 151 -4.46 8.95 -11.04
CA THR A 151 -5.82 8.90 -10.48
C THR A 151 -6.78 8.21 -11.45
N ARG A 152 -7.94 7.78 -10.95
CA ARG A 152 -9.03 7.25 -11.78
C ARG A 152 -9.52 8.26 -12.80
N TYR A 153 -9.44 9.56 -12.52
CA TYR A 153 -9.80 10.60 -13.48
C TYR A 153 -8.78 10.76 -14.60
N ASP A 154 -7.50 10.52 -14.34
CA ASP A 154 -6.50 10.47 -15.42
C ASP A 154 -6.80 9.31 -16.41
N LEU A 155 -7.41 8.23 -15.92
CA LEU A 155 -7.76 7.05 -16.72
C LEU A 155 -9.14 7.14 -17.39
N PHE A 156 -10.15 7.59 -16.66
CA PHE A 156 -11.56 7.46 -17.04
C PHE A 156 -12.31 8.79 -17.08
N GLY A 157 -11.64 9.92 -16.77
CA GLY A 157 -12.30 11.23 -16.65
C GLY A 157 -12.96 11.75 -17.94
N SER A 158 -12.62 11.16 -19.09
CA SER A 158 -13.25 11.44 -20.39
C SER A 158 -14.46 10.56 -20.71
N ILE A 159 -14.78 9.58 -19.87
CA ILE A 159 -15.91 8.66 -20.04
C ILE A 159 -16.99 9.04 -19.02
N ASP A 160 -17.96 9.85 -19.46
CA ASP A 160 -18.97 10.47 -18.58
C ASP A 160 -19.68 9.48 -17.66
N ILE A 161 -20.07 8.31 -18.18
CA ILE A 161 -20.77 7.28 -17.40
C ILE A 161 -19.89 6.67 -16.30
N ILE A 162 -18.59 6.48 -16.54
CA ILE A 162 -17.66 5.95 -15.52
C ILE A 162 -17.36 7.04 -14.51
N LYS A 163 -17.12 8.27 -14.97
CA LYS A 163 -16.91 9.41 -14.09
C LYS A 163 -18.09 9.62 -13.15
N GLU A 164 -19.31 9.66 -13.66
CA GLU A 164 -20.53 9.82 -12.85
C GLU A 164 -20.69 8.67 -11.85
N ALA A 165 -20.36 7.43 -12.24
CA ALA A 165 -20.39 6.29 -11.34
C ALA A 165 -19.36 6.43 -10.20
N ILE A 166 -18.13 6.85 -10.50
CA ILE A 166 -17.09 7.12 -9.50
C ILE A 166 -17.56 8.22 -8.54
N ASP A 167 -18.08 9.33 -9.07
CA ASP A 167 -18.51 10.48 -8.26
C ASP A 167 -19.63 10.09 -7.29
N LYS A 168 -20.63 9.34 -7.77
CA LYS A 168 -21.72 8.81 -6.94
C LYS A 168 -21.22 7.80 -5.90
N HIS A 169 -20.27 6.96 -6.28
CA HIS A 169 -19.64 6.02 -5.34
C HIS A 169 -18.92 6.75 -4.22
N GLU A 170 -18.11 7.76 -4.53
CA GLU A 170 -17.42 8.55 -3.51
C GLU A 170 -18.41 9.31 -2.60
N GLU A 171 -19.50 9.84 -3.16
CA GLU A 171 -20.52 10.54 -2.37
C GLU A 171 -21.25 9.62 -1.37
N LYS A 172 -21.70 8.46 -1.84
CA LYS A 172 -22.57 7.52 -1.11
C LYS A 172 -21.80 6.48 -0.29
N CYS A 173 -20.59 6.12 -0.71
CA CYS A 173 -19.73 5.12 -0.08
C CYS A 173 -18.44 5.73 0.46
N SER A 174 -18.44 7.04 0.79
CA SER A 174 -17.30 7.74 1.43
C SER A 174 -16.77 6.97 2.63
N LEU A 175 -15.46 6.77 2.69
CA LEU A 175 -14.82 5.99 3.74
C LEU A 175 -14.75 6.72 5.08
N ASN A 176 -14.72 8.06 5.04
CA ASN A 176 -14.85 8.91 6.21
C ASN A 176 -16.22 8.71 6.88
N LYS A 177 -17.31 8.85 6.12
CA LYS A 177 -18.69 8.61 6.61
C LYS A 177 -18.87 7.17 7.10
N PHE A 178 -18.30 6.20 6.38
CA PHE A 178 -18.35 4.80 6.78
C PHE A 178 -17.68 4.59 8.14
N ASN A 179 -16.49 5.16 8.35
CA ASN A 179 -15.79 5.10 9.63
C ASN A 179 -16.64 5.71 10.75
N ASP A 180 -17.19 6.90 10.54
CA ASP A 180 -18.02 7.58 11.55
C ASP A 180 -19.22 6.72 11.96
N PHE A 181 -19.95 6.16 11.00
CA PHE A 181 -21.09 5.29 11.31
C PHE A 181 -20.67 4.02 12.04
N VAL A 182 -19.53 3.42 11.69
CA VAL A 182 -19.01 2.23 12.36
C VAL A 182 -18.57 2.56 13.80
N GLU A 183 -17.86 3.66 14.02
CA GLU A 183 -17.44 4.09 15.36
C GLU A 183 -18.65 4.41 16.25
N GLU A 184 -19.63 5.13 15.72
CA GLU A 184 -20.86 5.45 16.44
C GLU A 184 -21.69 4.20 16.74
N PHE A 185 -21.81 3.26 15.78
CA PHE A 185 -22.45 1.97 16.01
C PHE A 185 -21.75 1.17 17.11
N ALA A 186 -20.42 1.09 17.08
CA ALA A 186 -19.62 0.43 18.11
C ALA A 186 -19.78 1.11 19.49
N SER A 187 -20.08 2.41 19.53
CA SER A 187 -20.38 3.15 20.76
C SER A 187 -21.80 2.95 21.31
N GLY A 188 -22.65 2.19 20.60
CA GLY A 188 -24.01 1.84 21.02
C GLY A 188 -25.13 2.61 20.30
N LYS A 189 -24.84 3.40 19.26
CA LYS A 189 -25.86 4.01 18.40
C LYS A 189 -26.36 3.02 17.36
N GLU A 190 -27.25 2.12 17.77
CA GLU A 190 -27.77 1.05 16.91
C GLU A 190 -28.43 1.55 15.62
N GLU A 191 -28.95 2.78 15.59
CA GLU A 191 -29.54 3.40 14.40
C GLU A 191 -28.55 3.55 13.22
N ASN A 192 -27.24 3.53 13.49
CA ASN A 192 -26.23 3.57 12.43
C ASN A 192 -26.04 2.24 11.72
N PHE A 193 -26.57 1.14 12.26
CA PHE A 193 -26.57 -0.16 11.57
C PHE A 193 -27.22 -0.07 10.19
N GLU A 194 -28.40 0.55 10.10
CA GLU A 194 -29.13 0.69 8.83
C GLU A 194 -28.32 1.48 7.80
N LYS A 195 -27.66 2.57 8.24
CA LYS A 195 -26.81 3.39 7.35
C LYS A 195 -25.60 2.61 6.83
N ILE A 196 -24.96 1.80 7.66
CA ILE A 196 -23.85 0.92 7.25
C ILE A 196 -24.33 -0.07 6.18
N VAL A 197 -25.48 -0.73 6.42
CA VAL A 197 -26.09 -1.67 5.46
C VAL A 197 -26.46 -0.97 4.15
N GLU A 198 -27.09 0.20 4.21
CA GLU A 198 -27.43 0.99 3.02
C GLU A 198 -26.19 1.30 2.17
N MET A 199 -25.08 1.70 2.79
CA MET A 199 -23.83 1.97 2.08
C MET A 199 -23.27 0.71 1.40
N ILE A 200 -23.30 -0.45 2.07
CA ILE A 200 -22.83 -1.73 1.52
C ILE A 200 -23.71 -2.20 0.35
N VAL A 201 -25.04 -2.10 0.51
CA VAL A 201 -26.00 -2.46 -0.53
C VAL A 201 -25.82 -1.54 -1.74
N TYR A 202 -25.61 -0.24 -1.52
CA TYR A 202 -25.34 0.71 -2.59
C TYR A 202 -24.02 0.42 -3.32
N ASP A 203 -22.93 0.18 -2.58
CA ASP A 203 -21.61 -0.20 -3.14
C ASP A 203 -21.76 -1.41 -4.07
N ASN A 204 -22.43 -2.46 -3.60
CA ASN A 204 -22.67 -3.67 -4.39
C ASN A 204 -23.57 -3.42 -5.60
N ALA A 205 -24.68 -2.70 -5.43
CA ALA A 205 -25.62 -2.42 -6.51
C ALA A 205 -24.98 -1.59 -7.64
N LEU A 206 -24.14 -0.60 -7.28
CA LEU A 206 -23.44 0.22 -8.27
C LEU A 206 -22.39 -0.58 -9.05
N ARG A 207 -21.67 -1.47 -8.36
CA ARG A 207 -20.70 -2.40 -8.97
C ARG A 207 -21.39 -3.32 -9.99
N GLU A 208 -22.50 -3.93 -9.63
CA GLU A 208 -23.28 -4.77 -10.56
C GLU A 208 -23.84 -3.95 -11.72
N TRP A 209 -24.38 -2.75 -11.45
CA TRP A 209 -24.92 -1.88 -12.48
C TRP A 209 -23.89 -1.47 -13.52
N ILE A 210 -22.69 -1.02 -13.12
CA ILE A 210 -21.66 -0.62 -14.09
C ILE A 210 -21.16 -1.83 -14.89
N LYS A 211 -21.06 -2.99 -14.24
CA LYS A 211 -20.63 -4.25 -14.85
C LYS A 211 -21.57 -4.63 -15.98
N GLU A 212 -22.87 -4.63 -15.71
CA GLU A 212 -23.91 -4.93 -16.71
C GLU A 212 -23.97 -3.86 -17.80
N LYS A 213 -23.81 -2.58 -17.44
CA LYS A 213 -23.94 -1.48 -18.39
C LYS A 213 -22.78 -1.36 -19.38
N LEU A 214 -21.57 -1.70 -18.95
CA LEU A 214 -20.34 -1.52 -19.73
C LEU A 214 -19.64 -2.83 -20.09
N GLU A 215 -20.23 -3.98 -19.74
CA GLU A 215 -19.65 -5.32 -19.97
C GLU A 215 -18.22 -5.45 -19.42
N ILE A 216 -17.97 -4.81 -18.26
CA ILE A 216 -16.67 -4.82 -17.59
C ILE A 216 -16.51 -6.13 -16.80
N GLU A 217 -15.30 -6.67 -16.67
CA GLU A 217 -15.07 -7.83 -15.82
C GLU A 217 -14.99 -7.46 -14.33
N ASP A 218 -15.39 -8.37 -13.43
CA ASP A 218 -15.30 -8.19 -11.98
C ASP A 218 -13.88 -7.80 -11.52
N SER A 219 -12.86 -8.30 -12.21
CA SER A 219 -11.43 -8.05 -11.95
C SER A 219 -11.03 -6.57 -12.08
N VAL A 220 -11.81 -5.77 -12.81
CA VAL A 220 -11.56 -4.34 -13.07
C VAL A 220 -12.27 -3.44 -12.05
N LEU A 221 -13.33 -3.93 -11.41
CA LEU A 221 -14.11 -3.14 -10.43
C LEU A 221 -13.26 -2.55 -9.30
N PRO A 222 -12.20 -3.23 -8.78
CA PRO A 222 -11.32 -2.64 -7.78
C PRO A 222 -10.50 -1.46 -8.28
N LEU A 223 -10.27 -1.32 -9.59
CA LEU A 223 -9.68 -0.10 -10.15
C LEU A 223 -10.69 1.05 -10.14
N LEU A 224 -11.96 0.79 -10.45
CA LEU A 224 -12.99 1.84 -10.51
C LEU A 224 -13.44 2.31 -9.12
N PHE A 225 -13.68 1.39 -8.19
CA PHE A 225 -14.34 1.69 -6.92
C PHE A 225 -13.52 1.29 -5.70
N GLY A 226 -12.26 0.91 -5.89
CA GLY A 226 -11.45 0.32 -4.84
C GLY A 226 -12.00 -1.00 -4.33
N ARG A 227 -11.47 -1.46 -3.21
CA ARG A 227 -11.97 -2.63 -2.48
C ARG A 227 -13.42 -2.39 -2.04
N SER A 228 -14.24 -3.44 -2.04
CA SER A 228 -15.64 -3.31 -1.60
C SER A 228 -15.72 -2.93 -0.13
N LEU A 229 -16.80 -2.25 0.28
CA LEU A 229 -17.01 -1.93 1.69
C LEU A 229 -17.05 -3.21 2.55
N MET A 230 -17.59 -4.30 1.99
CA MET A 230 -17.60 -5.60 2.64
C MET A 230 -16.18 -6.17 2.86
N GLU A 231 -15.29 -5.99 1.90
CA GLU A 231 -13.89 -6.46 1.98
C GLU A 231 -13.09 -5.69 3.02
N ILE A 232 -13.30 -4.37 3.14
CA ILE A 232 -12.52 -3.51 4.04
C ILE A 232 -13.14 -3.33 5.42
N ALA A 233 -14.42 -3.66 5.61
CA ALA A 233 -15.14 -3.56 6.88
C ALA A 233 -14.38 -4.09 8.11
N PRO A 234 -13.64 -5.22 8.05
CA PRO A 234 -12.85 -5.69 9.19
C PRO A 234 -11.79 -4.69 9.66
N LEU A 235 -11.21 -3.88 8.77
CA LEU A 235 -10.24 -2.83 9.14
C LEU A 235 -10.90 -1.72 9.97
N TYR A 236 -12.21 -1.51 9.77
CA TYR A 236 -13.03 -0.57 10.53
C TYR A 236 -13.58 -1.19 11.83
N GLY A 237 -13.34 -2.48 12.08
CA GLY A 237 -13.74 -3.16 13.31
C GLY A 237 -15.15 -3.76 13.26
N ILE A 238 -15.68 -4.03 12.08
CA ILE A 238 -16.93 -4.77 11.90
C ILE A 238 -16.73 -5.97 10.98
N LEU A 239 -17.33 -7.10 11.33
CA LEU A 239 -17.45 -8.27 10.46
C LEU A 239 -18.85 -8.28 9.87
N ILE A 240 -18.94 -8.53 8.56
CA ILE A 240 -20.20 -8.63 7.84
C ILE A 240 -20.29 -10.04 7.29
N GLU A 241 -21.32 -10.77 7.72
CA GLU A 241 -21.66 -12.09 7.20
C GLU A 241 -22.96 -11.98 6.42
N LYS A 242 -22.98 -12.53 5.21
CA LYS A 242 -24.21 -12.63 4.41
C LYS A 242 -24.87 -13.98 4.69
N GLU A 243 -26.11 -13.95 5.15
CA GLU A 243 -26.95 -15.14 5.39
C GLU A 243 -28.19 -15.08 4.49
N GLY A 244 -28.08 -15.66 3.29
CA GLY A 244 -29.12 -15.56 2.27
C GLY A 244 -29.32 -14.12 1.78
N GLU A 245 -30.49 -13.55 2.07
CA GLU A 245 -30.82 -12.14 1.79
C GLU A 245 -30.50 -11.21 2.98
N ASN A 246 -30.16 -11.76 4.15
CA ASN A 246 -29.87 -10.98 5.35
C ASN A 246 -28.37 -10.68 5.50
N PHE A 247 -28.07 -9.56 6.14
CA PHE A 247 -26.72 -9.22 6.60
C PHE A 247 -26.65 -9.30 8.13
N ILE A 248 -25.66 -10.02 8.64
CA ILE A 248 -25.29 -10.02 10.05
C ILE A 248 -24.05 -9.14 10.18
N ILE A 249 -24.16 -8.04 10.92
CA ILE A 249 -23.01 -7.19 11.25
C ILE A 249 -22.64 -7.40 12.71
N LYS A 250 -21.37 -7.72 12.95
CA LYS A 250 -20.80 -7.91 14.30
C LYS A 250 -19.73 -6.87 14.52
N ALA A 251 -19.91 -6.02 15.53
CA ALA A 251 -18.83 -5.15 16.01
C ALA A 251 -17.76 -6.00 16.70
N MET A 252 -16.50 -5.80 16.32
CA MET A 252 -15.35 -6.43 16.94
C MET A 252 -15.02 -5.66 18.23
N LYS A 253 -14.98 -6.35 19.38
CA LYS A 253 -14.51 -5.74 20.64
C LYS A 253 -12.98 -5.67 20.61
N GLU A 254 -12.41 -4.68 21.31
CA GLU A 254 -10.98 -4.26 21.32
C GLU A 254 -9.93 -5.35 21.67
N ALA A 255 -10.27 -6.64 21.78
CA ALA A 255 -9.32 -7.69 22.11
C ALA A 255 -8.41 -8.14 20.94
N ASP A 256 -8.66 -7.67 19.70
CA ASP A 256 -7.94 -8.10 18.49
C ASP A 256 -7.28 -6.95 17.69
N ARG A 257 -6.95 -5.82 18.35
CA ARG A 257 -6.15 -4.73 17.73
C ARG A 257 -4.65 -4.95 17.91
#